data_AF-A0A238UV15-F1
#
_entry.id   AF-A0A238UV15-F1
#
_cell.length_a   1.000
_cell.length_b   1.000
_cell.length_c   1.000
_cell.angle_alpha   90.00
_cell.angle_beta   90.00
_cell.angle_gamma   90.00
#
_symmetry.space_group_name_H-M   'P 1'
#
loop_
_entity.id
_entity.type
_entity.pdbx_description
1 polymer ?
#
loop_
_entity_poly.entity_id
_entity_poly.type
_entity_poly.pdbx_seq_one_letter_code
_entity_poly.pdbx_strand_id
1 'polypeptide(L)'
;MSRDDPFAGGVAPRLRRLDRGLAEAIRDAQCRDWTADRPDRVGFARLGQVRREVLTAAARYRVAPRVTDGPTVLAVAAAGLLVALPLLLLVPDPARPLPLAGIAVAAVWAAYAIRAGLRRLRIRRARHAADTPAPIDDPFLYAVTRRTIESCAASARADRSYRRRGAAADLEYALDWLSAAQDELPRLR
;
A
#
# COMPACT_ATOMS: atom_id res chain seq x y z
N MET A 1 -22.30 -20.71 6.77
CA MET A 1 -21.36 -19.64 6.36
C MET A 1 -20.08 -19.82 7.17
N SER A 2 -19.05 -20.43 6.58
CA SER A 2 -17.74 -20.57 7.24
C SER A 2 -17.11 -19.17 7.32
N ARG A 3 -16.87 -18.68 8.53
CA ARG A 3 -16.12 -17.44 8.76
C ARG A 3 -14.69 -17.72 8.29
N ASP A 4 -14.20 -16.99 7.28
CA ASP A 4 -12.80 -17.07 6.87
C ASP A 4 -11.92 -16.90 8.11
N ASP A 5 -11.26 -17.97 8.55
CA ASP A 5 -10.33 -17.88 9.68
C ASP A 5 -9.20 -16.91 9.29
N PRO A 6 -9.05 -15.77 10.00
CA PRO A 6 -8.04 -14.77 9.67
C PRO A 6 -6.61 -15.29 9.80
N PHE A 7 -6.42 -16.42 10.49
CA PHE A 7 -5.13 -17.07 10.69
C PHE A 7 -4.89 -18.26 9.74
N ALA A 8 -5.90 -18.69 8.99
CA ALA A 8 -5.77 -19.78 8.03
C ALA A 8 -5.01 -19.33 6.75
N GLY A 9 -4.18 -20.24 6.24
CA GLY A 9 -3.39 -20.05 5.02
C GLY A 9 -1.90 -19.74 5.25
N GLY A 10 -1.15 -19.63 4.16
CA GLY A 10 0.29 -19.38 4.22
C GLY A 10 0.67 -18.01 4.81
N VAL A 11 1.90 -17.88 5.30
CA VAL A 11 2.41 -16.62 5.88
C VAL A 11 2.35 -15.45 4.88
N ALA A 12 2.75 -15.68 3.62
CA ALA A 12 2.79 -14.65 2.59
C ALA A 12 1.42 -13.99 2.29
N PRO A 13 0.32 -14.73 2.03
CA PRO A 13 -0.99 -14.11 1.83
C PRO A 13 -1.51 -13.41 3.10
N ARG A 14 -1.22 -13.93 4.29
CA ARG A 14 -1.58 -13.29 5.56
C ARG A 14 -0.87 -11.94 5.75
N LEU A 15 0.43 -11.87 5.52
CA LEU A 15 1.18 -10.61 5.56
C LEU A 15 0.65 -9.58 4.55
N ARG A 16 0.22 -10.03 3.35
CA ARG A 16 -0.42 -9.15 2.36
C ARG A 16 -1.81 -8.66 2.77
N ARG A 17 -2.58 -9.46 3.52
CA ARG A 17 -3.87 -9.03 4.08
C ARG A 17 -3.64 -8.00 5.19
N LEU A 18 -2.65 -8.26 6.06
CA LEU A 18 -2.23 -7.37 7.13
C LEU A 18 -1.76 -6.00 6.60
N ASP A 19 -0.87 -5.97 5.62
CA ASP A 19 -0.40 -4.72 4.99
C ASP A 19 -1.56 -3.92 4.38
N ARG A 20 -2.50 -4.58 3.69
CA ARG A 20 -3.67 -3.91 3.14
C ARG A 20 -4.57 -3.33 4.22
N GLY A 21 -4.87 -4.10 5.26
CA GLY A 21 -5.67 -3.64 6.39
C GLY A 21 -5.04 -2.44 7.11
N LEU A 22 -3.73 -2.50 7.39
CA LEU A 22 -2.98 -1.38 7.97
C LEU A 22 -2.98 -0.16 7.04
N ALA A 23 -2.75 -0.34 5.73
CA ALA A 23 -2.74 0.75 4.77
C ALA A 23 -4.11 1.44 4.63
N GLU A 24 -5.20 0.67 4.71
CA GLU A 24 -6.56 1.18 4.68
C GLU A 24 -6.88 1.94 5.97
N ALA A 25 -6.59 1.37 7.14
CA ALA A 25 -6.81 2.01 8.43
C ALA A 25 -6.00 3.32 8.57
N ILE A 26 -4.70 3.31 8.24
CA ILE A 26 -3.85 4.50 8.27
C ILE A 26 -4.38 5.57 7.30
N ARG A 27 -4.77 5.17 6.08
CA ARG A 27 -5.27 6.13 5.09
C ARG A 27 -6.60 6.73 5.51
N ASP A 28 -7.51 5.92 6.06
CA ASP A 28 -8.80 6.39 6.56
C ASP A 28 -8.60 7.39 7.70
N ALA A 29 -7.77 7.03 8.68
CA ALA A 29 -7.44 7.90 9.79
C ALA A 29 -6.74 9.19 9.33
N GLN A 30 -5.76 9.14 8.42
CA GLN A 30 -5.15 10.34 7.84
C GLN A 30 -6.16 11.23 7.09
N CYS A 31 -7.16 10.65 6.44
CA CYS A 31 -8.22 11.43 5.78
C CYS A 31 -9.12 12.16 6.79
N ARG A 32 -9.41 11.52 7.94
CA ARG A 32 -10.19 12.12 9.03
C ARG A 32 -9.38 13.15 9.83
N ASP A 33 -8.11 12.87 10.06
CA ASP A 33 -7.18 13.72 10.82
C ASP A 33 -6.76 14.99 10.04
N TRP A 34 -6.83 14.97 8.70
CA TRP A 34 -6.64 16.19 7.89
C TRP A 34 -7.66 17.30 8.19
N THR A 35 -8.76 16.97 8.87
CA THR A 35 -9.76 17.94 9.36
C THR A 35 -9.65 18.27 10.85
N ALA A 36 -8.70 17.67 11.57
CA ALA A 36 -8.47 17.95 12.97
C ALA A 36 -7.56 19.17 13.18
N ASP A 37 -7.79 19.93 14.25
CA ASP A 37 -7.00 21.11 14.60
C ASP A 37 -5.54 20.77 14.96
N ARG A 38 -5.26 19.52 15.35
CA ARG A 38 -3.90 19.00 15.59
C ARG A 38 -3.76 17.58 15.03
N PRO A 39 -3.05 17.42 13.89
CA PRO A 39 -2.88 16.11 13.29
C PRO A 39 -1.93 15.20 14.10
N ASP A 40 -2.29 13.93 14.30
CA ASP A 40 -1.47 12.93 15.00
C ASP A 40 -0.32 12.42 14.12
N ARG A 41 0.76 13.20 14.08
CA ARG A 41 1.95 12.86 13.30
C ARG A 41 2.72 11.67 13.86
N VAL A 42 2.67 11.45 15.18
CA VAL A 42 3.51 10.44 15.86
C VAL A 42 2.88 9.07 15.74
N GLY A 43 1.57 8.93 16.00
CA GLY A 43 0.86 7.67 15.83
C GLY A 43 0.94 7.17 14.39
N PHE A 44 0.73 8.06 13.39
CA PHE A 44 0.89 7.68 11.99
C PHE A 44 2.32 7.31 11.60
N ALA A 45 3.34 7.98 12.15
CA ALA A 45 4.72 7.60 11.90
C ALA A 45 5.01 6.18 12.44
N ARG A 46 4.55 5.86 13.65
CA ARG A 46 4.73 4.55 14.27
C ARG A 46 4.01 3.44 13.51
N LEU A 47 2.74 3.66 13.12
CA LEU A 47 2.01 2.70 12.28
C LEU A 47 2.61 2.56 10.87
N GLY A 48 3.21 3.63 10.36
CA GLY A 48 4.04 3.61 9.16
C GLY A 48 5.26 2.68 9.30
N GLN A 49 5.91 2.67 10.47
CA GLN A 49 7.01 1.74 10.76
C GLN A 49 6.53 0.30 10.90
N VAL A 50 5.41 0.04 11.60
CA VAL A 50 4.79 -1.30 11.66
C VAL A 50 4.59 -1.85 10.25
N ARG A 51 3.99 -1.03 9.37
CA ARG A 51 3.73 -1.42 7.99
C ARG A 51 5.02 -1.67 7.20
N ARG A 52 6.06 -0.86 7.42
CA ARG A 52 7.38 -1.05 6.77
C ARG A 52 7.98 -2.40 7.15
N GLU A 53 7.98 -2.75 8.43
CA GLU A 53 8.53 -4.03 8.88
C GLU A 53 7.72 -5.23 8.37
N VAL A 54 6.38 -5.13 8.34
CA VAL A 54 5.51 -6.14 7.71
C VAL A 54 5.84 -6.33 6.23
N LEU A 55 6.14 -5.25 5.50
CA LEU A 55 6.55 -5.31 4.09
C LEU A 55 7.93 -5.93 3.92
N THR A 56 8.89 -5.62 4.79
CA THR A 56 10.22 -6.26 4.84
C THR A 56 10.07 -7.76 5.05
N ALA A 57 9.28 -8.18 6.03
CA ALA A 57 8.96 -9.57 6.29
C ALA A 57 8.32 -10.24 5.07
N ALA A 58 7.32 -9.60 4.46
CA ALA A 58 6.65 -10.12 3.26
C ALA A 58 7.60 -10.26 2.06
N ALA A 59 8.58 -9.36 1.92
CA ALA A 59 9.58 -9.42 0.86
C ALA A 59 10.49 -10.65 0.95
N ARG A 60 10.67 -11.22 2.15
CA ARG A 60 11.42 -12.48 2.34
C ARG A 60 10.69 -13.71 1.78
N TYR A 61 9.37 -13.61 1.61
CA TYR A 61 8.54 -14.64 0.98
C TYR A 61 8.32 -14.41 -0.52
N ARG A 62 8.75 -13.26 -1.07
CA ARG A 62 8.71 -13.07 -2.52
C ARG A 62 9.72 -14.02 -3.16
N VAL A 63 9.24 -14.83 -4.10
CA VAL A 63 10.11 -15.51 -5.05
C VAL A 63 10.90 -14.41 -5.73
N ALA A 64 12.23 -14.48 -5.67
CA ALA A 64 13.07 -13.54 -6.40
C ALA A 64 12.56 -13.54 -7.86
N PRO A 65 12.30 -12.37 -8.46
CA PRO A 65 11.99 -12.36 -9.89
C PRO A 65 13.14 -13.10 -10.56
N ARG A 66 12.84 -14.17 -11.29
CA ARG A 66 13.81 -14.71 -12.25
C ARG A 66 14.27 -13.49 -13.04
N VAL A 67 15.58 -13.26 -13.05
CA VAL A 67 16.20 -12.22 -13.87
C VAL A 67 15.51 -12.31 -15.23
N THR A 68 14.78 -11.28 -15.62
CA THR A 68 14.07 -11.25 -16.90
C THR A 68 15.10 -11.58 -17.96
N ASP A 69 14.94 -12.74 -18.60
CA ASP A 69 15.90 -13.21 -19.58
C ASP A 69 16.07 -12.12 -20.64
N GLY A 70 17.32 -11.86 -21.07
CA GLY A 70 17.63 -10.89 -22.13
C GLY A 70 16.64 -10.86 -23.32
N PRO A 71 16.10 -12.00 -23.81
CA PRO A 71 15.07 -12.01 -24.85
C PRO A 71 13.75 -11.32 -24.47
N THR A 72 13.31 -11.34 -23.20
CA THR A 72 12.07 -10.67 -22.78
C THR A 72 12.24 -9.15 -22.74
N VAL A 73 13.44 -8.66 -22.37
CA VAL A 73 13.78 -7.24 -22.41
C VAL A 73 13.85 -6.75 -23.88
N LEU A 74 14.45 -7.54 -24.76
CA LEU A 74 14.49 -7.26 -26.20
C LEU A 74 13.09 -7.25 -26.82
N ALA A 75 12.20 -8.16 -26.43
CA ALA A 75 10.82 -8.20 -26.92
C ALA A 75 10.01 -6.97 -26.49
N VAL A 76 10.17 -6.50 -25.24
CA VAL A 76 9.50 -5.28 -24.76
C VAL A 76 10.06 -4.02 -25.43
N ALA A 77 11.38 -3.95 -25.64
CA ALA A 77 12.01 -2.85 -26.35
C ALA A 77 11.59 -2.81 -27.84
N ALA A 78 11.55 -3.97 -28.50
CA ALA A 78 11.08 -4.08 -29.88
C ALA A 78 9.59 -3.72 -30.02
N ALA A 79 8.74 -4.14 -29.08
CA ALA A 79 7.34 -3.76 -29.05
C ALA A 79 7.15 -2.24 -28.84
N GLY A 80 7.95 -1.62 -27.98
CA GLY A 80 7.97 -0.16 -27.81
C GLY A 80 8.41 0.58 -29.08
N LEU A 81 9.44 0.07 -29.76
CA LEU A 81 9.94 0.63 -31.01
C LEU A 81 8.90 0.50 -32.14
N LEU A 82 8.23 -0.65 -32.26
CA LEU A 82 7.18 -0.91 -33.25
C LEU A 82 5.92 -0.04 -33.06
N VAL A 83 5.67 0.45 -31.84
CA VAL A 83 4.54 1.37 -31.57
C VAL A 83 4.95 2.83 -31.74
N ALA A 84 6.15 3.22 -31.31
CA ALA A 84 6.61 4.60 -31.37
C ALA A 84 7.05 5.05 -32.77
N LEU A 85 7.68 4.14 -33.54
CA LEU A 85 8.22 4.44 -34.87
C LEU A 85 7.14 4.81 -35.92
N PRO A 86 5.99 4.09 -36.04
CA PRO A 86 4.92 4.50 -36.94
C PRO A 86 4.27 5.82 -36.51
N LEU A 87 4.15 6.08 -35.20
CA LEU A 87 3.62 7.35 -34.68
C LEU A 87 4.49 8.56 -35.07
N LEU A 88 5.80 8.36 -35.20
CA LEU A 88 6.76 9.36 -35.67
C LEU A 88 6.82 9.47 -37.21
N LEU A 89 6.63 8.37 -37.93
CA LEU A 89 6.78 8.30 -39.39
C LEU A 89 5.49 8.56 -40.19
N LEU A 90 4.29 8.35 -39.61
CA LEU A 90 2.99 8.58 -40.28
C LEU A 90 2.49 10.02 -40.21
N VAL A 91 3.26 10.98 -39.69
CA VAL A 91 2.90 12.40 -39.71
C VAL A 91 3.70 13.09 -40.84
N PRO A 92 3.16 13.24 -42.06
CA PRO A 92 3.92 13.71 -43.22
C PRO A 92 3.86 15.25 -43.36
N ASP A 93 3.19 15.95 -42.43
CA ASP A 93 2.88 17.37 -42.55
C ASP A 93 3.50 18.18 -41.39
N PRO A 94 4.45 19.10 -41.64
CA PRO A 94 4.99 19.99 -40.61
C PRO A 94 3.95 21.00 -40.06
N ALA A 95 2.74 21.04 -40.63
CA ALA A 95 1.66 21.95 -40.25
C ALA A 95 0.67 21.40 -39.21
N ARG A 96 0.78 20.13 -38.76
CA ARG A 96 -0.18 19.53 -37.80
C ARG A 96 0.38 18.84 -36.54
N PRO A 97 1.57 19.17 -35.99
CA PRO A 97 1.95 18.71 -34.65
C PRO A 97 1.22 19.47 -33.52
N LEU A 98 0.76 20.70 -33.79
CA LEU A 98 0.07 21.57 -32.82
C LEU A 98 -1.27 21.01 -32.29
N PRO A 99 -2.21 20.50 -33.12
CA PRO A 99 -3.45 19.95 -32.59
C PRO A 99 -3.23 18.67 -31.77
N LEU A 100 -2.28 17.80 -32.15
CA LEU A 100 -1.93 16.60 -31.38
C LEU A 100 -1.26 16.95 -30.04
N ALA A 101 -0.35 17.92 -30.03
CA ALA A 101 0.24 18.45 -28.80
C ALA A 101 -0.84 19.09 -27.91
N GLY A 102 -1.80 19.81 -28.50
CA GLY A 102 -2.94 20.38 -27.80
C GLY A 102 -3.84 19.32 -27.14
N ILE A 103 -4.14 18.23 -27.87
CA ILE A 103 -4.91 17.09 -27.33
C ILE A 103 -4.14 16.40 -26.20
N ALA A 104 -2.82 16.21 -26.34
CA ALA A 104 -2.00 15.59 -25.29
C ALA A 104 -1.97 16.45 -24.02
N VAL A 105 -1.77 17.77 -24.14
CA VAL A 105 -1.80 18.70 -23.01
C VAL A 105 -3.20 18.74 -22.38
N ALA A 106 -4.26 18.80 -23.20
CA ALA A 106 -5.64 18.75 -22.71
C ALA A 106 -5.96 17.43 -21.98
N ALA A 107 -5.46 16.30 -22.47
CA ALA A 107 -5.62 15.00 -21.82
C ALA A 107 -4.89 14.94 -20.47
N VAL A 108 -3.69 15.51 -20.36
CA VAL A 108 -2.95 15.63 -19.10
C VAL A 108 -3.72 16.50 -18.10
N TRP A 109 -4.23 17.66 -18.54
CA TRP A 109 -5.04 18.55 -17.68
C TRP A 109 -6.37 17.90 -17.27
N ALA A 110 -7.04 17.21 -18.18
CA ALA A 110 -8.26 16.46 -17.88
C ALA A 110 -7.98 15.34 -16.87
N ALA A 111 -6.88 14.59 -17.02
CA ALA A 111 -6.47 13.58 -16.05
C ALA A 111 -6.18 14.21 -14.67
N TYR A 112 -5.55 15.39 -14.64
CA TYR A 112 -5.30 16.12 -13.39
C TYR A 112 -6.60 16.60 -12.73
N ALA A 113 -7.53 17.15 -13.52
CA ALA A 113 -8.83 17.61 -13.06
C ALA A 113 -9.71 16.44 -12.55
N ILE A 114 -9.74 15.31 -13.28
CA ILE A 114 -10.42 14.08 -12.84
C ILE A 114 -9.80 13.58 -11.54
N ARG A 115 -8.47 13.52 -11.44
CA ARG A 115 -7.78 13.10 -10.22
C ARG A 115 -8.09 14.04 -9.03
N ALA A 116 -8.11 15.35 -9.26
CA ALA A 116 -8.48 16.33 -8.25
C ALA A 116 -9.96 16.21 -7.83
N GLY A 117 -10.86 16.01 -8.79
CA GLY A 117 -12.29 15.78 -8.55
C GLY A 117 -12.53 14.50 -7.74
N LEU A 118 -11.91 13.39 -8.13
CA LEU A 118 -11.94 12.13 -7.38
C LEU A 118 -11.35 12.30 -5.98
N ARG A 119 -10.27 13.07 -5.83
CA ARG A 119 -9.69 13.38 -4.51
C ARG A 119 -10.68 14.16 -3.65
N ARG A 120 -11.33 15.20 -4.20
CA ARG A 120 -12.36 15.98 -3.49
C ARG A 120 -13.58 15.14 -3.10
N LEU A 121 -14.05 14.28 -4.00
CA LEU A 121 -15.16 13.35 -3.74
C LEU A 121 -14.82 12.34 -2.64
N ARG A 122 -13.60 11.79 -2.67
CA ARG A 122 -13.10 10.91 -1.60
C ARG A 122 -13.02 11.64 -0.27
N ILE A 123 -12.50 12.87 -0.24
CA ILE A 123 -12.46 13.69 0.97
C ILE A 123 -13.87 13.97 1.49
N ARG A 124 -14.83 14.33 0.62
CA ARG A 124 -16.23 14.56 1.02
C ARG A 124 -16.88 13.30 1.60
N ARG A 125 -16.68 12.14 0.96
CA ARG A 125 -17.16 10.86 1.48
C ARG A 125 -16.52 10.50 2.83
N ALA A 126 -15.22 10.73 2.98
CA ALA A 126 -14.51 10.53 4.23
C ALA A 126 -15.05 11.45 5.35
N ARG A 127 -15.40 12.71 5.03
CA ARG A 127 -16.07 13.61 5.98
C ARG A 127 -17.44 13.10 6.42
N HIS A 128 -18.23 12.51 5.52
CA HIS A 128 -19.51 11.88 5.91
C HIS A 128 -19.33 10.57 6.69
N ALA A 129 -18.17 9.91 6.60
CA ALA A 129 -17.84 8.74 7.39
C ALA A 129 -17.25 9.07 8.77
N ALA A 130 -16.89 10.34 9.01
CA ALA A 130 -16.22 10.80 10.23
C ALA A 130 -17.13 10.81 11.49
N ASP A 131 -18.44 10.60 11.35
CA ASP A 131 -19.37 10.48 12.49
C ASP A 131 -19.18 9.18 13.30
N THR A 132 -18.36 8.25 12.80
CA THR A 132 -17.95 7.02 13.53
C THR A 132 -16.52 7.17 14.05
N PRO A 133 -16.13 6.53 15.17
CA PRO A 133 -14.73 6.49 15.62
C PRO A 133 -13.82 5.96 14.50
N ALA A 134 -12.61 6.50 14.38
CA ALA A 134 -11.69 5.98 13.37
C ALA A 134 -11.30 4.54 13.76
N PRO A 135 -11.16 3.60 12.80
CA PRO A 135 -10.74 2.24 13.11
C PRO A 135 -9.40 2.15 13.82
N ILE A 136 -8.56 3.19 13.68
CA ILE A 136 -7.26 3.33 14.35
C ILE A 136 -7.39 3.66 15.83
N ASP A 137 -8.55 4.13 16.28
CA ASP A 137 -8.81 4.40 17.69
C ASP A 137 -9.38 3.16 18.40
N ASP A 138 -9.71 2.10 17.64
CA ASP A 138 -10.29 0.87 18.16
C ASP A 138 -9.20 -0.05 18.74
N PRO A 139 -9.19 -0.33 20.06
CA PRO A 139 -8.25 -1.25 20.68
C PRO A 139 -8.31 -2.67 20.08
N PHE A 140 -9.46 -3.07 19.54
CA PHE A 140 -9.63 -4.38 18.91
C PHE A 140 -8.78 -4.52 17.63
N LEU A 141 -8.60 -3.44 16.87
CA LEU A 141 -7.73 -3.43 15.69
C LEU A 141 -6.29 -3.80 16.09
N TYR A 142 -5.76 -3.20 17.16
CA TYR A 142 -4.42 -3.47 17.66
C TYR A 142 -4.29 -4.91 18.15
N ALA A 143 -5.29 -5.41 18.89
CA ALA A 143 -5.29 -6.79 19.39
C ALA A 143 -5.28 -7.83 18.24
N VAL A 144 -6.10 -7.62 17.20
CA VAL A 144 -6.14 -8.49 16.03
C VAL A 144 -4.84 -8.40 15.22
N THR A 145 -4.33 -7.19 15.01
CA THR A 145 -3.07 -6.95 14.29
C THR A 145 -1.92 -7.65 15.01
N ARG A 146 -1.82 -7.47 16.34
CA ARG A 146 -0.82 -8.13 17.19
C ARG A 146 -0.87 -9.64 17.07
N ARG A 147 -2.03 -10.26 17.28
CA ARG A 147 -2.20 -11.73 17.16
C ARG A 147 -1.83 -12.24 15.76
N THR A 148 -2.13 -11.47 14.72
CA THR A 148 -1.79 -11.82 13.34
C THR A 148 -0.27 -11.76 13.11
N ILE A 149 0.40 -10.75 13.65
CA ILE A 149 1.87 -10.62 13.57
C ILE A 149 2.54 -11.73 14.39
N GLU A 150 2.11 -11.98 15.62
CA GLU A 150 2.65 -13.03 16.50
C GLU A 150 2.53 -14.41 15.85
N SER A 151 1.35 -14.73 15.32
CA SER A 151 1.15 -16.00 14.61
C SER A 151 1.99 -16.09 13.33
N CYS A 152 2.20 -14.99 12.59
CA CYS A 152 3.07 -14.97 11.41
C CYS A 152 4.54 -15.17 11.80
N ALA A 153 4.97 -14.55 12.89
CA ALA A 153 6.32 -14.69 13.43
C ALA A 153 6.57 -16.13 13.89
N ALA A 154 5.60 -16.76 14.59
CA ALA A 154 5.68 -18.16 14.98
C ALA A 154 5.82 -19.08 13.76
N SER A 155 5.01 -18.88 12.73
CA SER A 155 5.13 -19.64 11.47
C SER A 155 6.45 -19.39 10.74
N ALA A 156 6.96 -18.15 10.78
CA ALA A 156 8.24 -17.80 10.16
C ALA A 156 9.41 -18.51 10.86
N ARG A 157 9.42 -18.57 12.20
CA ARG A 157 10.47 -19.27 12.98
C ARG A 157 10.55 -20.76 12.63
N ALA A 158 9.42 -21.38 12.33
CA ALA A 158 9.32 -22.78 11.94
C ALA A 158 9.63 -23.05 10.44
N ASP A 159 9.91 -22.02 9.64
CA ASP A 159 10.19 -22.20 8.21
C ASP A 159 11.57 -22.86 7.99
N ARG A 160 11.68 -23.73 6.99
CA ARG A 160 12.95 -24.40 6.65
C ARG A 160 13.95 -23.44 5.99
N SER A 161 13.46 -22.43 5.27
CA SER A 161 14.32 -21.47 4.59
C SER A 161 14.90 -20.46 5.57
N TYR A 162 16.24 -20.35 5.65
CA TYR A 162 16.92 -19.34 6.47
C TYR A 162 16.41 -17.92 6.18
N ARG A 163 16.22 -17.58 4.89
CA ARG A 163 15.69 -16.28 4.47
C ARG A 163 14.31 -16.00 5.06
N ARG A 164 13.43 -17.00 5.08
CA ARG A 164 12.06 -16.86 5.60
C ARG A 164 12.03 -16.86 7.13
N ARG A 165 12.92 -17.59 7.79
CA ARG A 165 13.11 -17.49 9.26
C ARG A 165 13.46 -16.08 9.70
N GLY A 166 14.27 -15.36 8.93
CA GLY A 166 14.58 -13.95 9.18
C GLY A 166 13.36 -13.02 9.20
N ALA A 167 12.21 -13.43 8.63
CA ALA A 167 10.97 -12.65 8.72
C ALA A 167 10.41 -12.59 10.15
N ALA A 168 10.76 -13.55 11.02
CA ALA A 168 10.34 -13.52 12.42
C ALA A 168 10.89 -12.29 13.15
N ALA A 169 12.16 -11.95 12.94
CA ALA A 169 12.79 -10.78 13.57
C ALA A 169 12.16 -9.47 13.08
N ASP A 170 11.92 -9.33 11.77
CA ASP A 170 11.23 -8.16 11.23
C ASP A 170 9.82 -8.02 11.86
N LEU A 171 9.11 -9.13 12.05
CA LEU A 171 7.79 -9.13 12.68
C LEU A 171 7.83 -8.84 14.18
N GLU A 172 8.91 -9.20 14.89
CA GLU A 172 9.14 -8.79 16.28
C GLU A 172 9.30 -7.27 16.36
N TYR A 173 10.12 -6.66 15.50
CA TYR A 173 10.22 -5.19 15.41
C TYR A 173 8.87 -4.53 15.08
N ALA A 174 8.06 -5.17 14.22
CA ALA A 174 6.71 -4.69 13.94
C ALA A 174 5.82 -4.67 15.20
N LEU A 175 5.97 -5.63 16.12
CA LEU A 175 5.24 -5.66 17.39
C LEU A 175 5.68 -4.54 18.33
N ASP A 176 6.97 -4.24 18.39
CA ASP A 176 7.50 -3.14 19.22
C ASP A 176 6.93 -1.79 18.75
N TRP A 177 6.95 -1.55 17.43
CA TRP A 177 6.34 -0.35 16.85
C TRP A 177 4.82 -0.32 17.03
N LEU A 178 4.15 -1.47 17.02
CA LEU A 178 2.70 -1.55 17.23
C LEU A 178 2.34 -1.24 18.69
N SER A 179 3.12 -1.73 19.65
CA SER A 179 2.97 -1.39 21.07
C SER A 179 3.19 0.10 21.27
N ALA A 180 4.26 0.66 20.70
CA ALA A 180 4.52 2.08 20.77
C ALA A 180 3.39 2.90 20.12
N ALA A 181 2.79 2.45 19.02
CA ALA A 181 1.65 3.11 18.42
C ALA A 181 0.39 3.04 19.31
N GLN A 182 0.20 1.93 20.03
CA GLN A 182 -0.91 1.74 20.96
C GLN A 182 -0.78 2.64 22.20
N ASP A 183 0.44 2.87 22.68
CA ASP A 183 0.70 3.73 23.84
C ASP A 183 0.42 5.22 23.58
N GLU A 184 0.42 5.65 22.31
CA GLU A 184 0.05 7.01 21.90
C GLU A 184 -1.46 7.22 21.80
N LEU A 185 -2.26 6.15 21.85
CA LEU A 185 -3.72 6.30 21.87
C LEU A 185 -4.09 7.09 23.12
N PRO A 186 -4.94 8.13 23.00
CA PRO A 186 -5.48 8.79 24.16
C PRO A 186 -6.18 7.72 24.99
N ARG A 187 -5.62 7.42 26.19
CA ARG A 187 -6.22 6.45 27.11
C ARG A 187 -7.65 6.92 27.32
N LEU A 188 -8.62 6.16 26.81
CA LEU A 188 -10.04 6.37 27.07
C LEU A 188 -10.18 6.43 28.60
N ARG A 189 -10.31 7.65 29.12
CA ARG A 189 -10.65 7.93 30.52
C ARG A 189 -12.14 8.20 30.57
#